data_AF-W4L390-F1
#
_entry.id   AF-W4L390-F1
#
_cell.length_a   1.000
_cell.length_b   1.000
_cell.length_c   1.000
_cell.angle_alpha   90.00
_cell.angle_beta   90.00
_cell.angle_gamma   90.00
#
_symmetry.space_group_name_H-M   'P 1'
#
loop_
_entity.id
_entity.type
_entity.pdbx_description
1 polymer ?
#
loop_
_entity_poly.entity_id
_entity_poly.type
_entity_poly.pdbx_seq_one_letter_code
_entity_poly.pdbx_strand_id
1 'polypeptide(L)'
;ILLISKEIRQDNAISIGERLLKDIKDSNLGSLQVNFNQFITSIESYRIHKQSLQVSKKRQHTKQKISKYKSLITDLNRKLKNRSKKLKIEKSILDKNRRMLKKVLTSEVDYLTMRSRYLDMELEIADIKDQKHRYELEIDNLEQLLEEFEIVAKEESEKLWTEIRQYYLSLSNTIHEWNKRYLIHAPIAGQVSFSTRLTQFQYITEGERIISLAPDLKITRGQMG
;
A
#
# COMPACT_ATOMS: atom_id res chain seq x y z
N ILE A 1 -12.87 -1.49 -28.12
CA ILE A 1 -13.83 -2.56 -27.74
C ILE A 1 -13.10 -3.88 -27.39
N LEU A 2 -12.20 -4.41 -28.23
CA LEU A 2 -11.41 -5.64 -27.96
C LEU A 2 -10.46 -5.62 -26.73
N LEU A 3 -10.26 -4.48 -26.07
CA LEU A 3 -9.39 -4.37 -24.89
C LEU A 3 -10.14 -4.63 -23.57
N ILE A 4 -11.46 -4.40 -23.53
CA ILE A 4 -12.27 -4.59 -22.33
C ILE A 4 -12.65 -6.07 -22.15
N SER A 5 -12.39 -6.92 -23.16
CA SER A 5 -12.53 -8.38 -23.04
C SER A 5 -11.32 -9.09 -22.41
N LYS A 6 -10.28 -8.35 -22.01
CA LYS A 6 -9.14 -8.91 -21.26
C LYS A 6 -9.33 -8.69 -19.77
N GLU A 7 -8.98 -9.70 -18.98
CA GLU A 7 -8.98 -9.63 -17.51
C GLU A 7 -8.12 -8.46 -17.02
N ILE A 8 -8.71 -7.56 -16.23
CA ILE A 8 -7.99 -6.46 -15.60
C ILE A 8 -7.27 -6.97 -14.36
N ARG A 9 -5.99 -6.60 -14.22
CA ARG A 9 -5.11 -6.99 -13.11
C ARG A 9 -4.36 -5.77 -12.58
N GLN A 10 -3.89 -5.82 -11.33
CA GLN A 10 -3.22 -4.68 -10.69
C GLN A 10 -1.98 -4.20 -11.46
N ASP A 11 -1.26 -5.11 -12.11
CA ASP A 11 -0.02 -4.88 -12.86
C ASP A 11 -0.25 -4.27 -14.25
N ASN A 12 -1.44 -4.47 -14.84
CA ASN A 12 -1.77 -4.00 -16.18
C ASN A 12 -2.82 -2.86 -16.21
N ALA A 13 -3.46 -2.54 -15.10
CA ALA A 13 -4.56 -1.57 -15.07
C ALA A 13 -4.15 -0.17 -15.54
N ILE A 14 -2.97 0.32 -15.11
CA ILE A 14 -2.46 1.64 -15.53
C ILE A 14 -2.22 1.68 -17.03
N SER A 15 -1.56 0.66 -17.60
CA SER A 15 -1.26 0.63 -19.04
C SER A 15 -2.53 0.47 -19.89
N ILE A 16 -3.53 -0.26 -19.40
CA ILE A 16 -4.85 -0.34 -20.03
C ILE A 16 -5.53 1.05 -20.04
N GLY A 17 -5.53 1.76 -18.91
CA GLY A 17 -6.12 3.09 -18.81
C GLY A 17 -5.43 4.11 -19.72
N GLU A 18 -4.09 4.13 -19.74
CA GLU A 18 -3.31 5.00 -20.61
C GLU A 18 -3.60 4.77 -22.10
N ARG A 19 -3.70 3.50 -22.51
CA ARG A 19 -4.03 3.14 -23.88
C ARG A 19 -5.46 3.57 -24.25
N LEU A 20 -6.43 3.32 -23.38
CA LEU A 20 -7.82 3.70 -23.60
C LEU A 20 -8.00 5.23 -23.67
N LEU A 21 -7.28 5.97 -22.81
CA LEU A 21 -7.21 7.42 -22.91
C LEU A 21 -6.64 7.84 -24.27
N LYS A 22 -5.50 7.28 -24.69
CA LYS A 22 -4.91 7.63 -25.99
C LYS A 22 -5.86 7.37 -27.16
N ASP A 23 -6.57 6.25 -27.13
CA ASP A 23 -7.40 5.81 -28.25
C ASP A 23 -8.78 6.50 -28.29
N ILE A 24 -9.30 6.99 -27.16
CA ILE A 24 -10.73 7.36 -27.02
C ILE A 24 -10.96 8.75 -26.37
N LYS A 25 -9.92 9.46 -25.91
CA LYS A 25 -10.04 10.70 -25.10
C LYS A 25 -10.98 11.77 -25.67
N ASP A 26 -11.05 11.93 -27.00
CA ASP A 26 -11.88 12.97 -27.65
C ASP A 26 -13.14 12.41 -28.34
N SER A 27 -13.47 11.13 -28.10
CA SER A 27 -14.64 10.49 -28.69
C SER A 27 -15.89 10.75 -27.86
N ASN A 28 -17.00 11.13 -28.52
CA ASN A 28 -18.30 11.12 -27.87
C ASN A 28 -18.83 9.67 -27.81
N LEU A 29 -18.81 9.08 -26.62
CA LEU A 29 -19.22 7.70 -26.39
C LEU A 29 -20.73 7.55 -26.10
N GLY A 30 -21.49 8.65 -26.16
CA GLY A 30 -22.92 8.67 -25.86
C GLY A 30 -23.21 8.02 -24.50
N SER A 31 -24.05 6.98 -24.51
CA SER A 31 -24.44 6.24 -23.29
C SER A 31 -23.30 5.57 -22.54
N LEU A 32 -22.15 5.32 -23.17
CA LEU A 32 -20.98 4.70 -22.53
C LEU A 32 -20.08 5.71 -21.80
N GLN A 33 -20.26 7.02 -22.05
CA GLN A 33 -19.35 8.06 -21.59
C GLN A 33 -19.20 8.10 -20.07
N VAL A 34 -20.30 7.95 -19.33
CA VAL A 34 -20.29 8.03 -17.85
C VAL A 34 -19.45 6.91 -17.24
N ASN A 35 -19.73 5.66 -17.60
CA ASN A 35 -18.99 4.51 -17.09
C ASN A 35 -17.53 4.51 -17.54
N PHE A 36 -17.25 4.99 -18.76
CA PHE A 36 -15.89 5.16 -19.24
C PHE A 36 -15.11 6.17 -18.40
N ASN A 37 -15.68 7.35 -18.18
CA ASN A 37 -15.04 8.40 -17.38
C ASN A 37 -14.77 7.92 -15.95
N GLN A 38 -15.74 7.26 -15.31
CA GLN A 38 -15.57 6.71 -13.96
C GLN A 38 -14.42 5.70 -13.88
N PHE A 39 -14.35 4.79 -14.85
CA PHE A 39 -13.26 3.81 -14.94
C PHE A 39 -11.89 4.48 -15.13
N ILE A 40 -11.78 5.43 -16.06
CA ILE A 40 -10.54 6.15 -16.30
C ILE A 40 -10.11 6.97 -15.08
N THR A 41 -11.03 7.67 -14.43
CA THR A 41 -10.74 8.43 -13.21
C THR A 41 -10.22 7.52 -12.09
N SER A 42 -10.79 6.33 -11.92
CA SER A 42 -10.31 5.38 -10.90
C SER A 42 -8.86 4.90 -11.16
N ILE A 43 -8.50 4.69 -12.43
CA ILE A 43 -7.11 4.35 -12.81
C ILE A 43 -6.17 5.52 -12.52
N GLU A 44 -6.60 6.74 -12.82
CA GLU A 44 -5.80 7.94 -12.57
C GLU A 44 -5.57 8.17 -11.07
N SER A 45 -6.59 7.98 -10.23
CA SER A 45 -6.46 8.03 -8.77
C SER A 45 -5.46 6.99 -8.26
N TYR A 46 -5.50 5.76 -8.77
CA TYR A 46 -4.53 4.71 -8.44
C TYR A 46 -3.11 5.04 -8.89
N ARG A 47 -2.95 5.62 -10.09
CA ARG A 47 -1.66 6.08 -10.61
C ARG A 47 -1.05 7.17 -9.72
N ILE A 48 -1.85 8.17 -9.35
CA ILE A 48 -1.43 9.27 -8.45
C ILE A 48 -1.01 8.71 -7.09
N HIS A 49 -1.78 7.78 -6.51
CA HIS A 49 -1.44 7.13 -5.25
C HIS A 49 -0.09 6.41 -5.34
N LYS A 50 0.14 5.60 -6.39
CA LYS A 50 1.42 4.91 -6.62
C LYS A 50 2.61 5.86 -6.77
N GLN A 51 2.40 7.04 -7.35
CA GLN A 51 3.42 8.07 -7.56
C GLN A 51 3.60 9.01 -6.35
N SER A 52 2.73 8.93 -5.34
CA SER A 52 2.74 9.87 -4.22
C SER A 52 4.05 9.82 -3.42
N LEU A 53 4.87 10.85 -3.60
CA LEU A 53 6.11 11.05 -2.86
C LEU A 53 5.90 11.40 -1.38
N GLN A 54 4.67 11.70 -0.97
CA GLN A 54 4.40 12.17 0.40
C GLN A 54 4.53 11.04 1.43
N VAL A 55 3.99 9.85 1.12
CA VAL A 55 4.11 8.66 1.98
C VAL A 55 5.56 8.21 2.07
N SER A 56 6.31 8.24 0.95
CA SER A 56 7.74 7.89 0.95
C SER A 56 8.58 8.87 1.77
N LYS A 57 8.35 10.18 1.66
CA LYS A 57 9.02 11.20 2.46
C LYS A 57 8.76 11.04 3.97
N LYS A 58 7.49 10.86 4.37
CA LYS A 58 7.14 10.63 5.79
C LYS A 58 7.88 9.42 6.37
N ARG A 59 7.86 8.28 5.66
CA ARG A 59 8.61 7.07 6.06
C ARG A 59 10.11 7.32 6.16
N GLN A 60 10.69 8.04 5.19
CA GLN A 60 12.12 8.37 5.21
C GLN A 60 12.49 9.23 6.42
N HIS A 61 11.70 10.25 6.73
CA HIS A 61 11.93 11.10 7.91
C HIS A 61 11.84 10.30 9.22
N THR A 62 10.85 9.41 9.34
CA THR A 62 10.72 8.54 10.53
C THR A 62 11.92 7.60 10.66
N LYS A 63 12.37 6.96 9.57
CA LYS A 63 13.59 6.13 9.56
C LYS A 63 14.84 6.91 9.96
N GLN A 64 14.97 8.16 9.53
CA GLN A 64 16.06 9.04 9.94
C GLN A 64 16.01 9.35 11.45
N LYS A 65 14.83 9.58 12.03
CA LYS A 65 14.67 9.77 13.48
C LYS A 65 15.10 8.53 14.26
N ILE A 66 14.65 7.34 13.84
CA ILE A 66 15.06 6.05 14.44
C ILE A 66 16.59 5.92 14.42
N SER A 67 17.22 6.19 13.27
CA SER A 67 18.69 6.12 13.15
C SER A 67 19.39 7.07 14.13
N LYS A 68 18.85 8.27 14.36
CA LYS A 68 19.41 9.23 15.34
C LYS A 68 19.28 8.70 16.76
N TYR A 69 18.12 8.18 17.16
CA TYR A 69 17.95 7.59 18.49
C TYR A 69 18.83 6.37 18.71
N LYS A 70 19.01 5.50 17.71
CA LYS A 70 19.95 4.37 17.76
C LYS A 70 21.41 4.83 17.98
N SER A 71 21.80 5.94 17.36
CA SER A 71 23.11 6.58 17.63
C SER A 71 23.21 7.10 19.07
N LEU A 72 22.18 7.77 19.57
CA LEU A 72 22.15 8.28 20.95
C LEU A 72 22.24 7.15 21.99
N ILE A 73 21.53 6.05 21.76
CA ILE A 73 21.62 4.84 22.62
C ILE A 73 23.03 4.26 22.59
N THR A 74 23.69 4.24 21.43
CA THR A 74 25.09 3.79 21.33
C THR A 74 26.01 4.63 22.19
N ASP A 75 25.83 5.96 22.19
CA ASP A 75 26.57 6.87 23.06
C ASP A 75 26.26 6.65 24.55
N LEU A 76 24.99 6.46 24.91
CA LEU A 76 24.60 6.15 26.29
C LEU A 76 25.21 4.82 26.77
N ASN A 77 25.25 3.79 25.92
CA ASN A 77 25.90 2.52 26.24
C ASN A 77 27.41 2.70 26.51
N ARG A 78 28.09 3.55 25.74
CA ARG A 78 29.49 3.92 25.98
C ARG A 78 29.66 4.65 27.31
N LYS A 79 28.77 5.60 27.63
CA LYS A 79 28.76 6.29 28.93
C LYS A 79 28.54 5.31 30.09
N LEU A 80 27.55 4.42 29.99
CA LEU A 80 27.27 3.37 30.98
C LEU A 80 28.49 2.49 31.24
N LYS A 81 29.17 2.04 30.18
CA LYS A 81 30.38 1.22 30.30
C LYS A 81 31.47 1.94 31.09
N ASN A 82 31.71 3.21 30.80
CA ASN A 82 32.73 4.01 31.47
C ASN A 82 32.36 4.31 32.93
N ARG A 83 31.12 4.69 33.20
CA ARG A 83 30.62 4.95 34.57
C ARG A 83 30.62 3.68 35.41
N SER A 84 30.21 2.54 34.85
CA SER A 84 30.25 1.25 35.55
C SER A 84 31.66 0.85 35.96
N LYS A 85 32.68 1.12 35.12
CA LYS A 85 34.09 0.90 35.49
C LYS A 85 34.50 1.81 36.66
N LYS A 86 34.15 3.09 36.61
CA LYS A 86 34.46 4.05 37.68
C LYS A 86 33.78 3.67 39.00
N LEU A 87 32.52 3.27 38.96
CA LEU A 87 31.77 2.80 40.13
C LEU A 87 32.45 1.59 40.79
N LYS A 88 32.95 0.62 39.99
CA LYS A 88 33.70 -0.53 40.53
C LYS A 88 34.97 -0.11 41.28
N ILE A 89 35.67 0.89 40.78
CA ILE A 89 36.86 1.45 41.46
C ILE A 89 36.44 2.12 42.77
N GLU A 90 35.43 2.98 42.73
CA GLU A 90 34.93 3.69 43.91
C GLU A 90 34.43 2.72 45.00
N LYS A 91 33.73 1.64 44.59
CA LYS A 91 33.32 0.56 45.49
C LYS A 91 34.52 -0.08 46.21
N SER A 92 35.58 -0.38 45.47
CA SER A 92 36.81 -0.96 46.03
C SER A 92 37.49 -0.01 47.02
N ILE A 93 37.50 1.29 46.73
CA ILE A 93 38.01 2.34 47.63
C ILE A 93 37.15 2.38 48.91
N LEU A 94 35.84 2.41 48.77
CA LEU A 94 34.90 2.44 49.88
C LEU A 94 35.04 1.20 50.78
N ASP A 95 35.15 0.01 50.19
CA ASP A 95 35.32 -1.25 50.91
C ASP A 95 36.66 -1.31 51.68
N LYS A 96 37.74 -0.77 51.11
CA LYS A 96 39.04 -0.64 51.79
C LYS A 96 38.93 0.31 52.98
N ASN A 97 38.33 1.49 52.80
CA ASN A 97 38.19 2.48 53.86
C ASN A 97 37.26 2.00 54.97
N ARG A 98 36.20 1.24 54.65
CA ARG A 98 35.37 0.55 55.65
C ARG A 98 36.20 -0.37 56.56
N ARG A 99 37.18 -1.09 56.01
CA ARG A 99 38.09 -1.94 56.80
C ARG A 99 39.07 -1.13 57.64
N MET A 100 39.55 0.01 57.14
CA MET A 100 40.43 0.93 57.88
C MET A 100 39.71 1.62 59.03
N LEU A 101 38.44 2.00 58.85
CA LEU A 101 37.62 2.63 59.88
C LEU A 101 37.44 1.70 61.09
N LYS A 102 37.19 0.41 60.84
CA LYS A 102 37.14 -0.61 61.90
C LYS A 102 38.44 -0.75 62.70
N LYS A 103 39.58 -0.37 62.10
CA LYS A 103 40.90 -0.35 62.74
C LYS A 103 41.26 1.02 63.32
N VAL A 104 40.34 1.99 63.29
CA VAL A 104 40.54 3.38 63.74
C VAL A 104 41.67 4.08 62.96
N LEU A 105 41.88 3.71 61.70
CA LEU A 105 42.92 4.26 60.81
C LEU A 105 42.41 5.35 59.86
N THR A 106 41.10 5.63 59.87
CA THR A 106 40.47 6.70 59.08
C THR A 106 39.27 7.26 59.86
N SER A 107 38.84 8.49 59.55
CA SER A 107 37.72 9.13 60.22
C SER A 107 36.37 8.65 59.67
N GLU A 108 35.33 8.71 60.50
CA GLU A 108 33.96 8.40 60.06
C GLU A 108 33.47 9.39 58.97
N VAL A 109 33.86 10.66 59.08
CA VAL A 109 33.51 11.71 58.10
C VAL A 109 34.09 11.41 56.71
N ASP A 110 35.34 10.95 56.64
CA ASP A 110 35.97 10.56 55.37
C ASP A 110 35.26 9.35 54.75
N TYR A 111 34.92 8.35 55.56
CA TYR A 111 34.16 7.19 55.12
C TYR A 111 32.77 7.56 54.58
N LEU A 112 32.02 8.42 55.30
CA LEU A 112 30.71 8.89 54.86
C LEU A 112 30.79 9.71 53.58
N THR A 113 31.83 10.53 53.43
CA THR A 113 32.08 11.31 52.19
C THR A 113 32.31 10.38 50.99
N MET A 114 33.11 9.32 51.16
CA MET A 114 33.30 8.31 50.11
C MET A 114 32.01 7.54 49.81
N ARG A 115 31.21 7.23 50.84
CA ARG A 115 29.93 6.55 50.67
C ARG A 115 28.95 7.40 49.88
N SER A 116 28.86 8.71 50.18
CA SER A 116 28.02 9.65 49.43
C SER A 116 28.42 9.66 47.96
N ARG A 117 29.72 9.80 47.67
CA ARG A 117 30.24 9.79 46.30
C ARG A 117 29.91 8.50 45.55
N TYR A 118 29.99 7.35 46.22
CA TYR A 118 29.60 6.06 45.63
C TYR A 118 28.11 6.05 45.26
N LEU A 119 27.23 6.53 46.15
CA LEU A 119 25.78 6.61 45.90
C LEU A 119 25.46 7.58 44.76
N ASP A 120 26.14 8.73 44.69
CA ASP A 120 25.96 9.70 43.60
C ASP A 120 26.30 9.06 42.24
N MET A 121 27.34 8.22 42.18
CA MET A 121 27.68 7.48 40.96
C MET A 121 26.66 6.39 40.62
N GLU A 122 26.02 5.76 41.61
CA GLU A 122 24.91 4.82 41.36
C GLU A 122 23.69 5.54 40.77
N LEU A 123 23.35 6.71 41.32
CA LEU A 123 22.29 7.58 40.78
C LEU A 123 22.58 8.03 39.36
N GLU A 124 23.81 8.45 39.05
CA GLU A 124 24.19 8.82 37.68
C GLU A 124 24.02 7.64 36.70
N ILE A 125 24.36 6.42 37.11
CA ILE A 125 24.14 5.23 36.27
C ILE A 125 22.65 4.97 36.06
N ALA A 126 21.82 5.12 37.10
CA ALA A 126 20.38 4.97 36.99
C ALA A 126 19.80 5.99 36.00
N ASP A 127 20.16 7.26 36.11
CA ASP A 127 19.70 8.32 35.19
C ASP A 127 20.06 8.04 33.73
N ILE A 128 21.28 7.53 33.48
CA ILE A 128 21.71 7.17 32.12
C ILE A 128 20.89 5.99 31.59
N LYS A 129 20.55 5.00 32.44
CA LYS A 129 19.68 3.88 32.05
C LYS A 129 18.27 4.36 31.74
N ASP A 130 17.72 5.26 32.54
CA ASP A 130 16.39 5.83 32.30
C ASP A 130 16.34 6.63 31.01
N GLN A 131 17.38 7.43 30.73
CA GLN A 131 17.52 8.12 29.45
C GLN A 131 17.57 7.15 28.27
N LYS A 132 18.33 6.06 28.41
CA LYS A 132 18.41 5.02 27.37
C LYS A 132 17.04 4.39 27.13
N HIS A 133 16.35 4.01 28.20
CA HIS A 133 15.03 3.40 28.09
C HIS A 133 14.01 4.32 27.43
N ARG A 134 14.03 5.62 27.73
CA ARG A 134 13.19 6.61 27.03
C ARG A 134 13.44 6.64 25.53
N TYR A 135 14.70 6.54 25.08
CA TYR A 135 15.00 6.49 23.66
C TYR A 135 14.65 5.15 23.01
N GLU A 136 14.70 4.04 23.75
CA GLU A 136 14.21 2.74 23.28
C GLU A 136 12.69 2.80 23.05
N LEU A 137 11.92 3.31 24.02
CA LEU A 137 10.48 3.52 23.87
C LEU A 137 10.14 4.44 22.70
N GLU A 138 10.92 5.51 22.48
CA GLU A 138 10.71 6.40 21.34
C GLU A 138 11.00 5.69 20.00
N ILE A 139 11.99 4.80 19.94
CA ILE A 139 12.22 3.95 18.76
C ILE A 139 11.02 3.04 18.53
N ASP A 140 10.52 2.37 19.57
CA ASP A 140 9.39 1.46 19.46
C ASP A 140 8.14 2.18 18.93
N ASN A 141 7.83 3.37 19.45
CA ASN A 141 6.73 4.21 18.96
C ASN A 141 6.92 4.62 17.48
N LEU A 142 8.14 4.96 17.07
CA LEU A 142 8.44 5.33 15.68
C LEU A 142 8.39 4.12 14.74
N GLU A 143 8.75 2.93 15.21
CA GLU A 143 8.66 1.68 14.46
C GLU A 143 7.18 1.27 14.29
N GLN A 144 6.34 1.41 15.32
CA GLN A 144 4.88 1.24 15.22
C GLN A 144 4.27 2.22 14.20
N LEU A 145 4.66 3.50 14.25
CA LEU A 145 4.18 4.50 13.28
C LEU A 145 4.58 4.16 11.83
N LEU A 146 5.73 3.52 11.62
CA LEU A 146 6.12 3.05 10.29
C LEU A 146 5.21 1.91 9.80
N GLU A 147 4.86 0.98 10.67
CA GLU A 147 3.95 -0.11 10.37
C GLU A 147 2.54 0.42 10.05
N GLU A 148 2.03 1.37 10.83
CA GLU A 148 0.77 2.06 10.55
C GLU A 148 0.76 2.71 9.16
N PHE A 149 1.85 3.38 8.76
CA PHE A 149 1.96 3.94 7.41
C PHE A 149 1.91 2.88 6.31
N GLU A 150 2.43 1.68 6.57
CA GLU A 150 2.38 0.57 5.61
C GLU A 150 0.97 -0.04 5.52
N ILE A 151 0.29 -0.19 6.65
CA ILE A 151 -1.11 -0.64 6.71
C ILE A 151 -2.01 0.33 5.94
N VAL A 152 -1.95 1.63 6.27
CA VAL A 152 -2.77 2.66 5.61
C VAL A 152 -2.48 2.72 4.11
N ALA A 153 -1.22 2.61 3.69
CA ALA A 153 -0.87 2.58 2.27
C ALA A 153 -1.41 1.34 1.56
N LYS A 154 -1.40 0.18 2.23
CA LYS A 154 -1.96 -1.06 1.68
C LYS A 154 -3.48 -0.99 1.57
N GLU A 155 -4.16 -0.53 2.61
CA GLU A 155 -5.62 -0.38 2.63
C GLU A 155 -6.10 0.58 1.54
N GLU A 156 -5.44 1.73 1.38
CA GLU A 156 -5.76 2.68 0.32
C GLU A 156 -5.49 2.09 -1.07
N SER A 157 -4.39 1.34 -1.24
CA SER A 157 -4.09 0.66 -2.51
C SER A 157 -5.15 -0.40 -2.85
N GLU A 158 -5.61 -1.19 -1.88
CA GLU A 158 -6.66 -2.21 -2.08
C GLU A 158 -8.03 -1.59 -2.34
N LYS A 159 -8.34 -0.48 -1.66
CA LYS A 159 -9.56 0.29 -1.90
C LYS A 159 -9.61 0.83 -3.33
N LEU A 160 -8.55 1.51 -3.77
CA LEU A 160 -8.44 2.04 -5.14
C LEU A 160 -8.50 0.91 -6.18
N TRP A 161 -7.89 -0.24 -5.89
CA TRP A 161 -7.98 -1.41 -6.75
C TRP A 161 -9.41 -1.96 -6.86
N THR A 162 -10.12 -2.03 -5.73
CA THR A 162 -11.52 -2.47 -5.69
C THR A 162 -12.41 -1.54 -6.50
N GLU A 163 -12.20 -0.23 -6.40
CA GLU A 163 -12.90 0.78 -7.22
C GLU A 163 -12.64 0.57 -8.72
N ILE A 164 -11.38 0.38 -9.14
CA ILE A 164 -11.03 0.07 -10.53
C ILE A 164 -11.80 -1.15 -11.03
N ARG A 165 -11.81 -2.24 -10.24
CA ARG A 165 -12.49 -3.48 -10.62
C ARG A 165 -13.99 -3.26 -10.77
N GLN A 166 -14.60 -2.53 -9.85
CA GLN A 166 -16.03 -2.21 -9.89
C GLN A 166 -16.38 -1.41 -11.15
N TYR A 167 -15.65 -0.34 -11.45
CA TYR A 167 -15.91 0.48 -12.63
C TYR A 167 -15.59 -0.25 -13.94
N TYR A 168 -14.57 -1.10 -13.95
CA TYR A 168 -14.29 -1.98 -15.08
C TYR A 168 -15.47 -2.91 -15.39
N LEU A 169 -16.02 -3.59 -14.37
CA LEU A 169 -17.18 -4.47 -14.53
C LEU A 169 -18.42 -3.69 -15.00
N SER A 170 -18.67 -2.50 -14.44
CA SER A 170 -19.76 -1.62 -14.86
C SER A 170 -19.63 -1.23 -16.34
N LEU A 171 -18.43 -0.79 -16.75
CA LEU A 171 -18.15 -0.43 -18.14
C LEU A 171 -18.30 -1.63 -19.07
N SER A 172 -17.77 -2.80 -18.69
CA SER A 172 -17.88 -4.04 -19.46
C SER A 172 -19.34 -4.44 -19.68
N ASN A 173 -20.17 -4.40 -18.63
CA ASN A 173 -21.60 -4.67 -18.73
C ASN A 173 -22.31 -3.65 -19.64
N THR A 174 -21.98 -2.37 -19.51
CA THR A 174 -22.60 -1.33 -20.35
C THR A 174 -22.24 -1.51 -21.82
N ILE A 175 -21.00 -1.89 -22.13
CA ILE A 175 -20.56 -2.22 -23.49
C ILE A 175 -21.30 -3.47 -24.01
N HIS A 176 -21.48 -4.48 -23.17
CA HIS A 176 -22.22 -5.69 -23.54
C HIS A 176 -23.67 -5.37 -23.92
N GLU A 177 -24.35 -4.56 -23.12
CA GLU A 177 -25.72 -4.12 -23.41
C GLU A 177 -25.78 -3.19 -24.63
N TRP A 178 -24.80 -2.31 -24.81
CA TRP A 178 -24.68 -1.49 -26.01
C TRP A 178 -24.50 -2.36 -27.27
N ASN A 179 -23.65 -3.40 -27.21
CA ASN A 179 -23.46 -4.33 -28.31
C ASN A 179 -24.77 -5.08 -28.64
N LYS A 180 -25.50 -5.58 -27.64
CA LYS A 180 -26.80 -6.23 -27.88
C LYS A 180 -27.83 -5.32 -28.55
N ARG A 181 -27.84 -4.03 -28.17
CA ARG A 181 -28.83 -3.06 -28.66
C ARG A 181 -28.50 -2.51 -30.05
N TYR A 182 -27.23 -2.30 -30.36
CA TYR A 182 -26.81 -1.57 -31.56
C TYR A 182 -26.06 -2.43 -32.59
N LEU A 183 -25.63 -3.66 -32.26
CA LEU A 183 -24.98 -4.56 -33.20
C LEU A 183 -25.87 -5.76 -33.53
N ILE A 184 -26.13 -5.94 -34.82
CA ILE A 184 -26.79 -7.14 -35.33
C ILE A 184 -25.70 -8.17 -35.62
N HIS A 185 -25.70 -9.26 -34.86
CA HIS A 185 -24.83 -10.41 -35.09
C HIS A 185 -25.68 -11.64 -35.39
N ALA A 186 -25.22 -12.50 -36.29
CA ALA A 186 -25.89 -13.76 -36.56
C ALA A 186 -25.70 -14.71 -35.35
N PRO A 187 -26.78 -15.23 -34.74
CA PRO A 187 -26.66 -16.13 -33.59
C PRO A 187 -26.20 -17.54 -33.99
N ILE A 188 -26.33 -17.90 -35.27
CA ILE A 188 -25.99 -19.22 -35.83
C ILE A 188 -25.37 -19.07 -37.22
N ALA A 189 -24.66 -20.10 -37.66
CA ALA A 189 -24.22 -20.21 -39.05
C ALA A 189 -25.41 -20.58 -39.95
N GLY A 190 -25.52 -19.93 -41.10
CA GLY A 190 -26.62 -20.14 -42.03
C GLY A 190 -26.68 -19.10 -43.15
N GLN A 191 -27.68 -19.25 -44.01
CA GLN A 191 -27.93 -18.32 -45.10
C GLN A 191 -28.77 -17.13 -44.63
N VAL A 192 -28.28 -15.93 -44.94
CA VAL A 192 -28.93 -14.66 -44.61
C VAL A 192 -29.82 -14.23 -45.76
N SER A 193 -31.09 -13.93 -45.47
CA SER A 193 -32.04 -13.32 -46.40
C SER A 193 -32.50 -11.97 -45.87
N PHE A 194 -32.40 -10.93 -46.68
CA PHE A 194 -32.83 -9.59 -46.29
C PHE A 194 -34.31 -9.38 -46.65
N SER A 195 -35.11 -8.99 -45.67
CA SER A 195 -36.55 -8.74 -45.88
C SER A 195 -36.81 -7.41 -46.59
N THR A 196 -35.88 -6.46 -46.48
CA THR A 196 -35.90 -5.16 -47.16
C THR A 196 -34.49 -4.79 -47.64
N ARG A 197 -34.38 -3.90 -48.64
CA ARG A 197 -33.08 -3.36 -49.08
C ARG A 197 -32.57 -2.40 -48.01
N LEU A 198 -31.55 -2.79 -47.26
CA LEU A 198 -30.90 -1.93 -46.27
C LEU A 198 -30.05 -0.86 -46.95
N THR A 199 -30.23 0.40 -46.56
CA THR A 199 -29.38 1.52 -46.97
C THR A 199 -28.66 2.15 -45.79
N GLN A 200 -27.56 2.83 -46.08
CA GLN A 200 -26.85 3.61 -45.05
C GLN A 200 -27.76 4.74 -44.54
N PHE A 201 -27.75 4.97 -43.23
CA PHE A 201 -28.56 5.99 -42.55
C PHE A 201 -30.08 5.77 -42.59
N GLN A 202 -30.53 4.56 -42.91
CA GLN A 202 -31.94 4.18 -42.78
C GLN A 202 -32.34 4.14 -41.30
N TYR A 203 -33.44 4.82 -40.96
CA TYR A 203 -34.09 4.65 -39.66
C TYR A 203 -34.80 3.30 -39.63
N ILE A 204 -34.54 2.50 -38.58
CA ILE A 204 -35.13 1.18 -38.37
C ILE A 204 -35.87 1.23 -37.05
N THR A 205 -37.12 0.74 -37.04
CA THR A 205 -37.94 0.72 -35.82
C THR A 205 -37.67 -0.56 -35.03
N GLU A 206 -37.68 -0.48 -33.70
CA GLU A 206 -37.56 -1.66 -32.85
C GLU A 206 -38.71 -2.65 -33.14
N GLY A 207 -38.38 -3.93 -33.32
CA GLY A 207 -39.33 -4.99 -33.71
C GLY A 207 -39.55 -5.15 -35.22
N GLU A 208 -38.99 -4.26 -36.05
CA GLU A 208 -39.03 -4.40 -37.51
C GLU A 208 -38.16 -5.58 -37.99
N ARG A 209 -38.76 -6.49 -38.78
CA ARG A 209 -38.02 -7.61 -39.36
C ARG A 209 -37.24 -7.14 -40.60
N ILE A 210 -35.94 -6.97 -40.42
CA ILE A 210 -35.02 -6.55 -41.48
C ILE A 210 -34.22 -7.70 -42.11
N ILE A 211 -33.94 -8.75 -41.33
CA ILE A 211 -33.11 -9.89 -41.74
C ILE A 211 -33.75 -11.18 -41.24
N SER A 212 -33.73 -12.23 -42.06
CA SER A 212 -34.08 -13.60 -41.71
C SER A 212 -32.86 -14.51 -41.91
N LEU A 213 -32.67 -15.48 -41.02
CA LEU A 213 -31.53 -16.39 -41.04
C LEU A 213 -32.02 -17.83 -41.12
N ALA A 214 -31.61 -18.55 -42.15
CA ALA A 214 -31.89 -19.98 -42.33
C ALA A 214 -30.66 -20.80 -41.92
N PRO A 215 -30.74 -21.68 -40.91
CA PRO A 215 -29.61 -22.49 -40.49
C PRO A 215 -29.06 -23.36 -41.62
N ASP A 216 -27.73 -23.50 -41.68
CA ASP A 216 -27.11 -24.55 -42.49
C ASP A 216 -27.37 -25.89 -41.80
N LEU A 217 -28.44 -26.57 -42.19
CA LEU A 217 -28.70 -27.95 -41.75
C LEU A 217 -27.62 -28.86 -42.34
N LYS A 218 -26.61 -29.21 -41.55
CA LYS A 218 -25.79 -30.38 -41.84
C LYS A 218 -26.71 -31.61 -41.74
N ILE A 219 -27.15 -32.11 -42.89
CA ILE A 219 -27.74 -33.45 -42.98
C ILE A 219 -26.61 -34.43 -42.68
N THR A 220 -26.45 -34.83 -41.42
CA THR A 220 -25.76 -36.08 -41.09
C THR A 220 -26.65 -37.19 -41.65
N ARG A 221 -26.30 -37.70 -42.85
CA ARG A 221 -26.87 -38.96 -43.35
C ARG A 221 -26.41 -40.07 -42.42
N GLY A 222 -27.18 -40.30 -41.36
CA GLY A 222 -27.09 -41.44 -40.48
C GLY A 222 -28.40 -42.22 -40.58
N GLN A 223 -28.28 -43.41 -41.16
CA GLN A 223 -29.23 -44.52 -41.15
C GLN A 223 -30.52 -44.39 -41.98
N MET A 224 -30.51 -45.03 -43.14
CA MET A 224 -31.58 -45.92 -43.58
C MET A 224 -30.96 -47.08 -44.39
N GLY A 225 -31.25 -48.31 -43.96
CA GLY A 225 -31.07 -49.56 -44.73
C GLY A 225 -29.77 -50.30 -44.50
#